data_AF-X0XRE1-F1
#
_entry.id   AF-X0XRE1-F1
#
_cell.length_a   1.000
_cell.length_b   1.000
_cell.length_c   1.000
_cell.angle_alpha   90.00
_cell.angle_beta   90.00
_cell.angle_gamma   90.00
#
_symmetry.space_group_name_H-M   'P 1'
#
loop_
_entity.id
_entity.type
_entity.pdbx_description
1 polymer ?
#
loop_
_entity_poly.entity_id
_entity_poly.type
_entity_poly.pdbx_seq_one_letter_code
_entity_poly.pdbx_strand_id
1 'polypeptide(L)'
;MLTRNDQYDPSIGYGWDAIEVYEISRGGDDLTRDFNYTRDNTFLLDLANGEYDVIVTLGDTGGAHDLMGVYLEDVQVDTVSTAAGETVANTYRVSVSDSQLNLHLIDLGGSDP
;
A
#
# COMPACT_ATOMS: atom_id res chain seq x y z
N MET A 1 3.07 13.08 7.40
CA MET A 1 1.98 12.25 6.84
C MET A 1 2.40 11.92 5.42
N LEU A 2 2.36 10.64 5.03
CA LEU A 2 2.74 10.22 3.69
C LEU A 2 1.73 10.75 2.66
N THR A 3 2.21 11.47 1.65
CA THR A 3 1.41 12.03 0.55
C THR A 3 1.77 11.35 -0.77
N ARG A 4 0.95 11.58 -1.80
CA ARG A 4 1.23 11.08 -3.15
C ARG A 4 2.54 11.60 -3.77
N ASN A 5 3.10 12.70 -3.26
CA ASN A 5 4.30 13.33 -3.81
C ASN A 5 5.59 12.88 -3.11
N ASP A 6 5.48 12.04 -2.07
CA ASP A 6 6.62 11.56 -1.31
C ASP A 6 7.31 10.43 -2.09
N GLN A 7 8.05 10.80 -3.12
CA GLN A 7 8.94 9.88 -3.83
C GLN A 7 10.04 9.39 -2.88
N TYR A 8 10.47 8.15 -3.05
CA TYR A 8 11.51 7.55 -2.22
C TYR A 8 12.76 8.44 -2.15
N ASP A 9 13.13 8.78 -0.93
CA ASP A 9 14.33 9.54 -0.61
C ASP A 9 15.19 8.74 0.38
N PRO A 10 16.40 8.28 -0.01
CA PRO A 10 17.28 7.51 0.87
C PRO A 10 17.80 8.29 2.08
N SER A 11 17.68 9.63 2.09
CA SER A 11 17.99 10.44 3.27
C SER A 11 16.88 10.44 4.32
N ILE A 12 15.66 10.09 3.90
CA ILE A 12 14.47 9.95 4.74
C ILE A 12 14.20 8.47 5.07
N GLY A 13 14.51 7.58 4.12
CA GLY A 13 14.40 6.13 4.24
C GLY A 13 13.03 5.56 3.86
N TYR A 14 12.17 6.32 3.17
CA TYR A 14 10.92 5.80 2.63
C TYR A 14 10.39 6.63 1.46
N GLY A 15 9.43 6.07 0.73
CA GLY A 15 8.59 6.78 -0.24
C GLY A 15 8.16 5.90 -1.40
N TRP A 16 7.42 6.48 -2.33
CA TRP A 16 6.96 5.81 -3.55
C TRP A 16 8.08 5.73 -4.60
N ASP A 17 8.19 4.63 -5.32
CA ASP A 17 9.17 4.47 -6.40
C ASP A 17 8.87 5.43 -7.58
N ALA A 18 7.59 5.50 -7.98
CA ALA A 18 7.09 6.48 -8.95
C ALA A 18 6.09 7.47 -8.32
N ILE A 19 5.93 8.64 -8.94
CA ILE A 19 4.93 9.65 -8.53
C ILE A 19 3.53 9.40 -9.15
N GLU A 20 3.32 8.25 -9.77
CA GLU A 20 2.01 7.81 -10.27
C GLU A 20 1.15 7.28 -9.12
N VAL A 21 0.96 8.15 -8.12
CA VAL A 21 0.16 7.92 -6.92
C VAL A 21 -0.86 9.03 -6.82
N TYR A 22 -2.03 8.67 -6.35
CA TYR A 22 -3.13 9.59 -6.12
C TYR A 22 -3.51 9.56 -4.66
N GLU A 23 -4.13 10.64 -4.19
CA GLU A 23 -4.58 10.75 -2.81
C GLU A 23 -6.03 11.20 -2.81
N ILE A 24 -6.78 10.71 -1.83
CA ILE A 24 -8.15 11.14 -1.59
C ILE A 24 -8.39 11.24 -0.10
N SER A 25 -9.19 12.24 0.29
CA SER A 25 -9.68 12.39 1.65
C SER A 25 -11.21 12.29 1.64
N ARG A 26 -11.75 11.41 2.47
CA ARG A 26 -13.17 11.18 2.69
C ARG A 26 -13.72 11.95 3.91
N GLY A 27 -12.85 12.54 4.74
CA GLY A 27 -13.24 13.01 6.08
C GLY A 27 -13.36 11.82 7.06
N GLY A 28 -13.35 12.06 8.38
CA GLY A 28 -13.50 10.98 9.37
C GLY A 28 -12.33 10.85 10.35
N ASP A 29 -12.06 9.61 10.82
CA ASP A 29 -11.00 9.31 11.78
C ASP A 29 -9.60 9.38 11.19
N ASP A 30 -8.58 9.62 12.01
CA ASP A 30 -7.23 9.94 11.54
C ASP A 30 -6.55 8.81 10.73
N LEU A 31 -7.06 7.57 10.77
CA LEU A 31 -6.45 6.41 10.10
C LEU A 31 -7.13 6.05 8.77
N THR A 32 -8.43 6.29 8.63
CA THR A 32 -9.22 5.94 7.43
C THR A 32 -9.77 7.17 6.69
N ARG A 33 -9.56 8.37 7.23
CA ARG A 33 -9.98 9.64 6.60
C ARG A 33 -9.40 9.83 5.22
N ASP A 34 -8.19 9.35 4.97
CA ASP A 34 -7.48 9.54 3.72
C ASP A 34 -6.62 8.32 3.37
N PHE A 35 -6.33 8.18 2.09
CA PHE A 35 -5.49 7.10 1.58
C PHE A 35 -4.80 7.52 0.28
N ASN A 36 -3.71 6.82 -0.01
CA ASN A 36 -3.07 6.83 -1.31
C ASN A 36 -3.56 5.63 -2.13
N TYR A 37 -3.69 5.81 -3.44
CA TYR A 37 -4.05 4.73 -4.36
C TYR A 37 -3.23 4.82 -5.66
N THR A 38 -3.04 3.67 -6.30
CA THR A 38 -2.24 3.49 -7.51
C THR A 38 -2.76 2.29 -8.29
N ARG A 39 -2.48 2.25 -9.59
CA ARG A 39 -2.71 1.05 -10.42
C ARG A 39 -1.55 0.08 -10.40
N ASP A 40 -0.33 0.56 -10.21
CA ASP A 40 0.89 -0.24 -10.25
C ASP A 40 2.03 0.63 -9.70
N ASN A 41 2.40 0.46 -8.43
CA ASN A 41 3.53 1.19 -7.84
C ASN A 41 4.02 0.51 -6.55
N THR A 42 5.27 0.81 -6.19
CA THR A 42 5.94 0.25 -5.02
C THR A 42 6.18 1.34 -3.98
N PHE A 43 5.80 1.06 -2.74
CA PHE A 43 6.26 1.80 -1.58
C PHE A 43 7.52 1.14 -1.03
N LEU A 44 8.58 1.94 -0.92
CA LEU A 44 9.90 1.53 -0.44
C LEU A 44 10.09 2.02 0.99
N LEU A 45 10.64 1.17 1.85
CA LEU A 45 10.97 1.49 3.23
C LEU A 45 12.32 0.88 3.60
N ASP A 46 13.30 1.71 3.91
CA ASP A 46 14.58 1.26 4.44
C ASP A 46 14.35 0.59 5.80
N LEU A 47 14.68 -0.71 5.85
CA LEU A 47 14.39 -1.57 6.97
C LEU A 47 15.51 -2.58 7.11
N ALA A 48 16.07 -2.72 8.31
CA ALA A 48 17.13 -3.69 8.54
C ALA A 48 16.69 -5.11 8.17
N ASN A 49 17.63 -5.96 7.75
CA ASN A 49 17.34 -7.35 7.43
C ASN A 49 16.71 -8.07 8.63
N GLY A 50 15.63 -8.82 8.39
CA GLY A 50 14.91 -9.53 9.44
C GLY A 50 13.54 -10.03 9.01
N GLU A 51 12.87 -10.68 9.95
CA GLU A 51 11.49 -11.16 9.79
C GLU A 51 10.51 -10.15 10.37
N TYR A 52 9.52 -9.74 9.59
CA TYR A 52 8.56 -8.70 9.95
C TYR A 52 7.13 -9.17 9.76
N ASP A 53 6.24 -8.72 10.65
CA ASP A 53 4.80 -8.75 10.40
C ASP A 53 4.39 -7.38 9.82
N VAL A 54 3.95 -7.37 8.57
CA VAL A 54 3.50 -6.18 7.84
C VAL A 54 1.98 -6.15 7.85
N ILE A 55 1.40 -5.07 8.38
CA ILE A 55 -0.04 -4.86 8.39
C ILE A 55 -0.39 -3.87 7.29
N VAL A 56 -1.18 -4.31 6.31
CA VAL A 56 -1.66 -3.45 5.22
C VAL A 56 -3.14 -3.20 5.43
N THR A 57 -3.51 -1.92 5.48
CA THR A 57 -4.92 -1.49 5.56
C THR A 57 -5.39 -1.06 4.17
N LEU A 58 -6.46 -1.67 3.68
CA LEU A 58 -6.98 -1.49 2.32
C LEU A 58 -8.48 -1.24 2.36
N GLY A 59 -8.98 -0.49 1.38
CA GLY A 59 -10.40 -0.18 1.21
C GLY A 59 -10.70 1.32 1.33
N ASP A 60 -11.96 1.66 1.08
CA ASP A 60 -12.43 3.04 1.02
C ASP A 60 -13.82 3.15 1.65
N THR A 61 -14.00 4.20 2.45
CA THR A 61 -15.29 4.51 3.08
C THR A 61 -16.34 5.00 2.06
N GLY A 62 -15.93 5.45 0.87
CA GLY A 62 -16.81 5.98 -0.18
C GLY A 62 -16.99 5.09 -1.42
N GLY A 63 -16.11 4.12 -1.66
CA GLY A 63 -16.05 3.32 -2.88
C GLY A 63 -15.71 1.86 -2.61
N ALA A 64 -16.18 0.96 -3.50
CA ALA A 64 -15.74 -0.43 -3.49
C ALA A 64 -14.49 -0.54 -4.37
N HIS A 65 -13.53 -1.38 -3.98
CA HIS A 65 -12.31 -1.65 -4.73
C HIS A 65 -12.16 -3.15 -4.92
N ASP A 66 -11.72 -3.57 -6.10
CA ASP A 66 -11.61 -5.00 -6.43
C ASP A 66 -10.23 -5.38 -6.94
N LEU A 67 -9.83 -6.63 -6.65
CA LEU A 67 -8.63 -7.25 -7.21
C LEU A 67 -7.33 -6.45 -6.94
N MET A 68 -7.25 -5.81 -5.77
CA MET A 68 -6.04 -5.14 -5.28
C MET A 68 -4.98 -6.20 -4.95
N GLY A 69 -3.96 -6.33 -5.81
CA GLY A 69 -2.83 -7.19 -5.60
C GLY A 69 -1.85 -6.61 -4.59
N VAL A 70 -1.49 -7.41 -3.59
CA VAL A 70 -0.50 -7.05 -2.56
C VAL A 70 0.73 -7.93 -2.73
N TYR A 71 1.87 -7.31 -2.95
CA TYR A 71 3.16 -7.95 -3.14
C TYR A 71 4.14 -7.45 -2.08
N LEU A 72 4.86 -8.38 -1.47
CA LEU A 72 5.95 -8.10 -0.53
C LEU A 72 7.19 -8.81 -1.05
N GLU A 73 8.27 -8.07 -1.26
CA GLU A 73 9.55 -8.62 -1.76
C GLU A 73 9.36 -9.41 -3.07
N ASP A 74 8.66 -8.79 -4.05
CA ASP A 74 8.29 -9.36 -5.36
C ASP A 74 7.41 -10.62 -5.31
N VAL A 75 6.92 -11.01 -4.14
CA VAL A 75 6.02 -12.16 -3.97
C VAL A 75 4.61 -11.67 -3.69
N GLN A 76 3.64 -12.11 -4.51
CA GLN A 76 2.24 -11.86 -4.24
C GLN A 76 1.81 -12.59 -2.96
N VAL A 77 1.35 -11.82 -1.97
CA VAL A 77 0.87 -12.36 -0.70
C VAL A 77 -0.66 -12.38 -0.62
N ASP A 78 -1.35 -11.54 -1.40
CA ASP A 78 -2.81 -11.48 -1.40
C ASP A 78 -3.41 -10.87 -2.68
N THR A 79 -4.72 -11.05 -2.83
CA THR A 79 -5.60 -10.28 -3.72
C THR A 79 -6.83 -9.89 -2.92
N VAL A 80 -6.99 -8.59 -2.67
CA VAL A 80 -8.01 -8.07 -1.76
C VAL A 80 -9.10 -7.34 -2.56
N SER A 81 -10.36 -7.58 -2.19
CA SER A 81 -11.51 -6.80 -2.63
C SER A 81 -12.29 -6.34 -1.41
N THR A 82 -12.78 -5.10 -1.42
CA THR A 82 -13.56 -4.50 -0.34
C THR A 82 -14.85 -3.89 -0.90
N ALA A 83 -15.95 -4.05 -0.17
CA ALA A 83 -17.19 -3.35 -0.49
C ALA A 83 -17.07 -1.84 -0.19
N ALA A 84 -18.00 -1.04 -0.73
CA ALA A 84 -18.06 0.37 -0.39
C ALA A 84 -18.36 0.55 1.11
N GLY A 85 -17.54 1.35 1.80
CA GLY A 85 -17.66 1.52 3.25
C GLY A 85 -16.85 0.51 4.07
N GLU A 86 -16.10 -0.39 3.41
CA GLU A 86 -15.29 -1.41 4.06
C GLU A 86 -13.80 -1.06 3.99
N THR A 87 -13.13 -1.24 5.11
CA THR A 87 -11.66 -1.25 5.20
C THR A 87 -11.23 -2.50 5.94
N VAL A 88 -10.24 -3.21 5.41
CA VAL A 88 -9.65 -4.41 6.02
C VAL A 88 -8.22 -4.15 6.42
N ALA A 89 -7.75 -4.77 7.51
CA ALA A 89 -6.37 -4.72 7.94
C ALA A 89 -5.81 -6.15 8.00
N ASN A 90 -4.99 -6.51 7.02
CA ASN A 90 -4.44 -7.84 6.87
C ASN A 90 -2.96 -7.86 7.29
N THR A 91 -2.53 -8.95 7.92
CA THR A 91 -1.15 -9.13 8.41
C THR A 91 -0.43 -10.18 7.58
N TYR A 92 0.76 -9.84 7.10
CA TYR A 92 1.62 -10.72 6.30
C TYR A 92 2.99 -10.86 6.95
N ARG A 93 3.56 -12.07 6.95
CA ARG A 93 4.95 -12.30 7.40
C ARG A 93 5.87 -12.20 6.18
N VAL A 94 6.94 -11.40 6.29
CA VAL A 94 7.95 -11.21 5.23
C VAL A 94 9.37 -11.24 5.80
N SER A 95 10.31 -11.72 4.99
CA SER A 95 11.74 -11.68 5.26
C SER A 95 12.39 -10.58 4.41
N VAL A 96 12.96 -9.56 5.05
CA VAL A 96 13.74 -8.51 4.37
C VAL A 96 15.21 -8.91 4.39
N SER A 97 15.86 -8.87 3.22
CA SER A 97 17.21 -9.42 3.05
C SER A 97 18.23 -8.48 2.39
N ASP A 98 17.77 -7.35 1.86
CA ASP A 98 18.56 -6.35 1.12
C ASP A 98 18.54 -4.95 1.76
N SER A 99 18.08 -4.87 3.02
CA SER A 99 17.92 -3.67 3.82
C SER A 99 16.83 -2.71 3.36
N GLN A 100 15.87 -3.19 2.57
CA GLN A 100 14.70 -2.42 2.16
C GLN A 100 13.47 -3.33 2.06
N LEU A 101 12.33 -2.86 2.55
CA LEU A 101 11.04 -3.48 2.30
C LEU A 101 10.42 -2.89 1.04
N ASN A 102 9.94 -3.77 0.16
CA ASN A 102 9.22 -3.43 -1.06
C ASN A 102 7.75 -3.86 -0.92
N LEU A 103 6.84 -2.89 -0.76
CA LEU A 103 5.39 -3.11 -0.83
C LEU A 103 4.89 -2.68 -2.20
N HIS A 104 4.67 -3.65 -3.09
CA HIS A 104 4.15 -3.41 -4.42
C HIS A 104 2.62 -3.62 -4.43
N LEU A 105 1.91 -2.61 -4.94
CA LEU A 105 0.46 -2.57 -5.05
C LEU A 105 0.08 -2.46 -6.52
N ILE A 106 -0.79 -3.36 -6.98
CA ILE A 106 -1.20 -3.44 -8.37
C ILE A 106 -2.70 -3.73 -8.49
N ASP A 107 -3.37 -3.00 -9.38
CA ASP A 107 -4.70 -3.32 -9.86
C ASP A 107 -4.61 -4.51 -10.84
N LEU A 108 -5.13 -5.67 -10.43
CA LEU A 108 -5.11 -6.88 -11.26
C LEU A 108 -6.25 -6.92 -12.30
N GLY A 109 -6.95 -5.80 -12.48
CA GLY A 109 -8.09 -5.59 -13.36
C GLY A 109 -9.41 -5.62 -12.59
N GLY A 110 -10.53 -5.63 -13.32
CA GLY A 110 -11.85 -5.58 -12.70
C GLY A 110 -12.61 -4.32 -13.10
N SER A 111 -13.44 -3.81 -12.20
CA SER A 111 -14.29 -2.64 -12.48
C SER A 111 -13.76 -1.34 -11.87
N ASP A 112 -12.95 -1.42 -10.81
CA ASP A 112 -12.47 -0.27 -10.06
C ASP A 112 -11.00 -0.42 -9.61
N PRO A 113 -10.09 0.47 -10.09
CA PRO A 113 -8.67 0.50 -9.70
C PRO A 113 -8.41 1.24 -8.38
#